data_AF-G1X1D5-F1
#
_entry.id   AF-G1X1D5-F1
#
_cell.length_a   1.000
_cell.length_b   1.000
_cell.length_c   1.000
_cell.angle_alpha   90.00
_cell.angle_beta   90.00
_cell.angle_gamma   90.00
#
_symmetry.space_group_name_H-M   'P 1'
#
loop_
_entity.id
_entity.type
_entity.pdbx_description
1 polymer ?
#
loop_
_entity_poly.entity_id
_entity_poly.type
_entity_poly.pdbx_seq_one_letter_code
_entity_poly.pdbx_strand_id
1 'polypeptide(L)'
;MPPIHLSKPYRQLQSLQKAPKKLTRSRKHMQRHRRPFFCTFHWQERSEVQRFGSKDDWRRHEEHRHYQSEFYKCPGGPHESCRGAWALKSDFEKHLDEHHKAIVTSWTLLDGGINEDTKKDFFQRHHNGTDYVEDNFWCGFCAKLIAIPTEMTGRRGKEIRVNHVADHFHKEQKDIRLWVKYSVCNLAETSKALEVARTNYEREINLLDNELEILDQQRQLPPIKDIFGPVEPFSASSLGSSPVAPDFWICCECQHLAQNRPNFVYVMNLGKESECTSNEHPAHSRCPRCSIARSQFSNVL
;
A
#
# COMPACT_ATOMS: atom_id res chain seq x y z
N MET A 1 -31.05 -25.74 -45.98
CA MET A 1 -29.80 -25.32 -46.65
C MET A 1 -29.99 -23.90 -47.17
N PRO A 2 -28.97 -23.04 -47.26
CA PRO A 2 -27.78 -22.73 -46.41
C PRO A 2 -27.69 -21.18 -46.18
N PRO A 3 -26.55 -20.55 -45.81
CA PRO A 3 -25.63 -20.79 -44.71
C PRO A 3 -25.50 -19.61 -43.72
N ILE A 4 -24.97 -19.93 -42.54
CA ILE A 4 -24.52 -19.03 -41.47
C ILE A 4 -23.14 -18.47 -41.85
N HIS A 5 -22.94 -17.16 -41.75
CA HIS A 5 -21.61 -16.54 -41.92
C HIS A 5 -21.02 -16.07 -40.57
N LEU A 6 -19.82 -16.56 -40.34
CA LEU A 6 -18.90 -16.30 -39.24
C LEU A 6 -18.47 -14.83 -39.11
N SER A 7 -18.32 -14.41 -37.84
CA SER A 7 -17.27 -13.57 -37.24
C SER A 7 -16.73 -12.34 -38.01
N LYS A 8 -16.72 -11.17 -37.35
CA LYS A 8 -15.58 -10.22 -37.41
C LYS A 8 -15.40 -9.46 -36.08
N PRO A 9 -14.17 -9.00 -35.79
CA PRO A 9 -13.53 -9.19 -34.50
C PRO A 9 -13.36 -7.91 -33.66
N TYR A 10 -12.99 -8.15 -32.40
CA TYR A 10 -12.34 -7.26 -31.43
C TYR A 10 -11.65 -6.05 -32.07
N ARG A 11 -12.26 -4.85 -31.91
CA ARG A 11 -11.59 -3.59 -32.23
C ARG A 11 -10.35 -3.48 -31.35
N GLN A 12 -9.18 -3.49 -31.99
CA GLN A 12 -7.93 -3.00 -31.43
C GLN A 12 -8.12 -1.61 -30.83
N LEU A 13 -8.21 -1.54 -29.50
CA LEU A 13 -7.84 -0.35 -28.75
C LEU A 13 -6.31 -0.26 -28.75
N GLN A 14 -5.73 0.23 -29.85
CA GLN A 14 -4.41 0.83 -29.81
C GLN A 14 -4.54 2.16 -29.05
N SER A 15 -4.54 2.09 -27.71
CA SER A 15 -4.27 3.27 -26.92
C SER A 15 -2.84 3.69 -27.23
N LEU A 16 -2.66 4.87 -27.82
CA LEU A 16 -1.39 5.59 -27.86
C LEU A 16 -0.83 5.67 -26.43
N GLN A 17 0.06 4.74 -26.09
CA GLN A 17 0.83 4.80 -24.85
C GLN A 17 1.79 5.99 -24.98
N LYS A 18 1.31 7.19 -24.61
CA LYS A 18 2.21 8.29 -24.30
C LYS A 18 3.13 7.80 -23.20
N ALA A 19 4.42 7.66 -23.51
CA ALA A 19 5.43 7.26 -22.54
C ALA A 19 5.28 8.12 -21.27
N PRO A 20 5.24 7.51 -20.07
CA PRO A 20 5.11 8.29 -18.85
C PRO A 20 6.26 9.29 -18.78
N LYS A 21 5.94 10.59 -18.68
CA LYS A 21 6.95 11.64 -18.52
C LYS A 21 7.83 11.27 -17.33
N LYS A 22 9.13 11.09 -17.57
CA LYS A 22 10.11 10.75 -16.54
C LYS A 22 9.98 11.74 -15.38
N LEU A 23 9.70 11.23 -14.17
CA LEU A 23 9.57 12.07 -12.98
C LEU A 23 10.86 12.88 -12.80
N THR A 24 10.70 14.17 -12.51
CA THR A 24 11.82 15.06 -12.18
C THR A 24 12.51 14.56 -10.91
N ARG A 25 13.79 14.91 -10.75
CA ARG A 25 14.59 14.57 -9.56
C ARG A 25 13.87 14.95 -8.26
N SER A 26 13.30 16.15 -8.19
CA SER A 26 12.54 16.63 -7.03
C SER A 26 11.28 15.82 -6.72
N ARG A 27 10.55 15.37 -7.75
CA ARG A 27 9.35 14.53 -7.55
C ARG A 27 9.71 13.14 -7.02
N LYS A 28 10.77 12.53 -7.56
CA LYS A 28 11.30 11.25 -7.04
C LYS A 28 11.78 11.39 -5.61
N HIS A 29 12.41 12.52 -5.29
CA HIS A 29 12.88 12.84 -3.95
C HIS A 29 11.72 12.92 -2.93
N MET A 30 10.67 13.68 -3.23
CA MET A 30 9.49 13.77 -2.36
C MET A 30 8.75 12.43 -2.21
N GLN A 31 8.76 11.58 -3.24
CA GLN A 31 8.20 10.22 -3.13
C GLN A 31 8.96 9.36 -2.13
N ARG A 32 10.30 9.50 -2.05
CA ARG A 32 11.10 8.79 -1.04
C ARG A 32 10.75 9.20 0.37
N HIS A 33 10.42 10.47 0.59
CA HIS A 33 9.95 10.95 1.89
C HIS A 33 8.56 10.44 2.24
N ARG A 34 7.62 10.50 1.28
CA ARG A 34 6.24 10.06 1.51
C ARG A 34 6.11 8.56 1.75
N ARG A 35 7.09 7.75 1.32
CA ARG A 35 7.10 6.28 1.43
C ARG A 35 5.73 5.65 1.09
N PRO A 36 5.18 5.91 -0.11
CA PRO A 36 3.79 5.62 -0.42
C PRO A 36 3.49 4.13 -0.61
N PHE A 37 4.51 3.28 -0.72
CA PHE A 37 4.33 1.85 -0.90
C PHE A 37 4.37 1.16 0.46
N PHE A 38 3.41 0.29 0.71
CA PHE A 38 3.29 -0.45 1.96
C PHE A 38 3.36 -1.93 1.66
N CYS A 39 3.96 -2.69 2.57
CA CYS A 39 3.85 -4.15 2.48
C CYS A 39 2.38 -4.57 2.54
N THR A 40 1.91 -5.36 1.57
CA THR A 40 0.53 -5.87 1.55
C THR A 40 0.34 -7.08 2.47
N PHE A 41 1.43 -7.63 3.01
CA PHE A 41 1.44 -8.74 3.94
C PHE A 41 1.54 -8.24 5.38
N HIS A 42 0.77 -8.86 6.28
CA HIS A 42 0.84 -8.65 7.73
C HIS A 42 0.75 -7.19 8.22
N TRP A 43 0.23 -6.27 7.42
CA TRP A 43 0.17 -4.85 7.79
C TRP A 43 -0.70 -4.58 9.03
N GLN A 44 -1.68 -5.46 9.31
CA GLN A 44 -2.55 -5.38 10.50
C GLN A 44 -1.97 -6.11 11.73
N GLU A 45 -0.94 -6.94 11.56
CA GLU A 45 -0.47 -7.87 12.59
C GLU A 45 0.84 -7.40 13.24
N ARG A 46 1.43 -6.31 12.73
CA ARG A 46 2.68 -5.74 13.25
C ARG A 46 2.43 -4.37 13.84
N SER A 47 3.13 -4.08 14.94
CA SER A 47 3.14 -2.76 15.58
C SER A 47 3.65 -1.66 14.65
N GLU A 48 4.47 -2.01 13.65
CA GLU A 48 4.98 -1.08 12.65
C GLU A 48 4.75 -1.61 11.23
N VAL A 49 4.03 -0.83 10.43
CA VAL A 49 3.81 -1.12 9.01
C VAL A 49 5.05 -0.74 8.20
N GLN A 50 5.62 -1.69 7.47
CA GLN A 50 6.79 -1.42 6.62
C GLN A 50 6.38 -0.61 5.38
N ARG A 51 6.97 0.58 5.24
CA ARG A 51 6.73 1.53 4.15
C ARG A 51 7.98 1.79 3.32
N PHE A 52 7.84 2.02 2.03
CA PHE A 52 8.94 2.14 1.08
C PHE A 52 8.78 3.37 0.19
N GLY A 53 9.91 4.05 -0.06
CA GLY A 53 10.00 5.23 -0.91
C GLY A 53 9.90 4.96 -2.41
N SER A 54 10.06 3.69 -2.82
CA SER A 54 10.08 3.30 -4.23
C SER A 54 9.36 1.97 -4.46
N LYS A 55 8.84 1.81 -5.68
CA LYS A 55 8.20 0.57 -6.14
C LYS A 55 9.18 -0.61 -6.13
N ASP A 56 10.44 -0.38 -6.52
CA ASP A 56 11.44 -1.44 -6.62
C ASP A 56 11.85 -1.96 -5.24
N ASP A 57 11.95 -1.07 -4.23
CA ASP A 57 12.27 -1.47 -2.85
C ASP A 57 11.12 -2.25 -2.22
N TRP A 58 9.88 -1.80 -2.44
CA TRP A 58 8.69 -2.53 -2.03
C TRP A 58 8.59 -3.92 -2.70
N ARG A 59 8.75 -3.99 -4.03
CA ARG A 59 8.77 -5.26 -4.77
C ARG A 59 9.83 -6.20 -4.21
N ARG A 60 11.07 -5.73 -4.06
CA ARG A 60 12.18 -6.54 -3.53
C ARG A 60 11.86 -7.03 -2.12
N HIS A 61 11.29 -6.18 -1.28
CA HIS A 61 10.86 -6.59 0.05
C HIS A 61 9.85 -7.74 -0.02
N GLU A 62 8.78 -7.59 -0.82
CA GLU A 62 7.75 -8.63 -0.88
C GLU A 62 8.26 -9.94 -1.47
N GLU A 63 9.02 -9.88 -2.57
CA GLU A 63 9.56 -11.07 -3.25
C GLU A 63 10.54 -11.89 -2.40
N HIS A 64 11.27 -11.25 -1.48
CA HIS A 64 12.27 -11.96 -0.66
C HIS A 64 11.76 -12.35 0.73
N ARG A 65 10.72 -11.67 1.24
CA ARG A 65 10.27 -11.84 2.62
C ARG A 65 8.93 -12.54 2.75
N HIS A 66 8.14 -12.57 1.69
CA HIS A 66 6.81 -13.15 1.72
C HIS A 66 6.66 -14.21 0.65
N TYR A 67 5.94 -15.25 1.01
CA TYR A 67 5.54 -16.30 0.10
C TYR A 67 4.02 -16.32 0.05
N GLN A 68 3.46 -16.12 -1.14
CA GLN A 68 2.03 -16.23 -1.34
C GLN A 68 1.67 -17.69 -1.62
N SER A 69 0.94 -18.30 -0.68
CA SER A 69 0.41 -19.64 -0.84
C SER A 69 -0.76 -19.69 -1.82
N GLU A 70 -0.89 -20.83 -2.49
CA GLU A 70 -2.05 -21.22 -3.28
C GLU A 70 -3.33 -21.23 -2.43
N PHE A 71 -4.45 -20.78 -3.01
CA PHE A 71 -5.78 -21.06 -2.45
C PHE A 71 -6.90 -20.92 -3.49
N TYR A 72 -8.06 -21.48 -3.18
CA TYR A 72 -9.31 -21.32 -3.91
C TYR A 72 -10.28 -20.46 -3.10
N LYS A 73 -10.91 -19.47 -3.74
CA LYS A 73 -11.82 -18.52 -3.11
C LYS A 73 -13.26 -18.78 -3.55
N CYS A 74 -14.15 -18.96 -2.59
CA CYS A 74 -15.58 -19.09 -2.87
C CYS A 74 -16.12 -17.84 -3.59
N PRO A 75 -17.01 -18.01 -4.60
CA PRO A 75 -17.71 -16.90 -5.30
C PRO A 75 -18.59 -16.04 -4.40
N GLY A 76 -18.75 -16.45 -3.14
CA GLY A 76 -19.57 -15.77 -2.17
C GLY A 76 -20.97 -16.34 -2.11
N GLY A 77 -21.68 -15.95 -1.06
CA GLY A 77 -23.00 -16.48 -0.76
C GLY A 77 -23.47 -16.08 0.63
N PRO A 78 -24.65 -16.56 1.05
CA PRO A 78 -25.23 -16.22 2.34
C PRO A 78 -24.56 -16.95 3.51
N HIS A 79 -23.82 -18.03 3.26
CA HIS A 79 -23.17 -18.81 4.31
C HIS A 79 -21.90 -18.12 4.81
N GLU A 80 -21.66 -18.18 6.12
CA GLU A 80 -20.44 -17.63 6.72
C GLU A 80 -19.18 -18.27 6.12
N SER A 81 -19.22 -19.57 5.85
CA SER A 81 -18.16 -20.33 5.20
C SER A 81 -17.78 -19.79 3.81
N CYS A 82 -18.67 -19.06 3.12
CA CYS A 82 -18.38 -18.46 1.81
C CYS A 82 -17.34 -17.32 1.87
N ARG A 83 -17.00 -16.81 3.07
CA ARG A 83 -15.85 -15.92 3.27
C ARG A 83 -14.52 -16.66 3.17
N GLY A 84 -14.53 -17.97 3.33
CA GLY A 84 -13.36 -18.84 3.34
C GLY A 84 -12.53 -18.82 2.07
N ALA A 85 -11.30 -19.29 2.24
CA ALA A 85 -10.37 -19.66 1.19
C ALA A 85 -9.77 -21.02 1.57
N TRP A 86 -9.61 -21.91 0.59
CA TRP A 86 -9.18 -23.29 0.81
C TRP A 86 -7.86 -23.53 0.12
N ALA A 87 -6.87 -24.07 0.83
CA ALA A 87 -5.58 -24.40 0.24
C ALA A 87 -5.68 -25.59 -0.73
N LEU A 88 -6.57 -26.55 -0.45
CA LEU A 88 -6.75 -27.75 -1.25
C LEU A 88 -7.99 -27.65 -2.13
N LYS A 89 -7.83 -27.99 -3.42
CA LYS A 89 -8.93 -28.06 -4.39
C LYS A 89 -10.06 -29.00 -3.93
N SER A 90 -9.71 -30.16 -3.36
CA SER A 90 -10.69 -31.15 -2.90
C SER A 90 -11.59 -30.63 -1.77
N ASP A 91 -11.08 -29.79 -0.88
CA ASP A 91 -11.88 -29.22 0.20
C ASP A 91 -12.76 -28.07 -0.30
N PHE A 92 -12.26 -27.34 -1.31
CA PHE A 92 -13.10 -26.37 -2.02
C PHE A 92 -14.24 -27.05 -2.79
N GLU A 93 -13.98 -28.18 -3.45
CA GLU A 93 -15.01 -29.00 -4.11
C GLU A 93 -16.11 -29.41 -3.14
N LYS A 94 -15.75 -29.94 -1.95
CA LYS A 94 -16.73 -30.27 -0.90
C LYS A 94 -17.57 -29.07 -0.48
N HIS A 95 -16.94 -27.92 -0.27
CA HIS A 95 -17.67 -26.69 0.06
C HIS A 95 -18.69 -26.31 -1.03
N LEU A 96 -18.33 -26.46 -2.30
CA LEU A 96 -19.23 -26.19 -3.42
C LEU A 96 -20.40 -27.19 -3.46
N ASP A 97 -20.15 -28.46 -3.21
CA ASP A 97 -21.18 -29.50 -3.16
C ASP A 97 -22.18 -29.27 -2.02
N GLU A 98 -21.71 -28.80 -0.87
CA GLU A 98 -22.52 -28.55 0.32
C GLU A 98 -23.36 -27.26 0.19
N HIS A 99 -22.75 -26.17 -0.26
CA HIS A 99 -23.33 -24.83 -0.18
C HIS A 99 -23.65 -24.17 -1.53
N HIS A 100 -23.12 -24.70 -2.63
CA HIS A 100 -23.23 -24.11 -3.97
C HIS A 100 -23.67 -25.13 -5.03
N LYS A 101 -24.64 -25.98 -4.71
CA LYS A 101 -25.17 -27.03 -5.61
C LYS A 101 -25.51 -26.51 -7.01
N ALA A 102 -26.07 -25.30 -7.12
CA ALA A 102 -26.39 -24.69 -8.42
C ALA A 102 -25.15 -24.48 -9.32
N ILE A 103 -24.00 -24.15 -8.71
CA ILE A 103 -22.73 -24.03 -9.43
C ILE A 103 -22.26 -25.42 -9.88
N VAL A 104 -22.35 -26.43 -9.01
CA VAL A 104 -21.99 -27.81 -9.36
C VAL A 104 -22.85 -28.32 -10.51
N THR A 105 -24.17 -28.10 -10.45
CA THR A 105 -25.10 -28.44 -11.53
C THR A 105 -24.79 -27.72 -12.84
N SER A 106 -24.17 -26.52 -12.81
CA SER A 106 -23.85 -25.77 -14.03
C SER A 106 -22.80 -26.43 -14.93
N TRP A 107 -21.97 -27.32 -14.37
CA TRP A 107 -21.04 -28.15 -15.15
C TRP A 107 -21.41 -29.64 -15.11
N THR A 108 -22.57 -30.00 -14.58
CA THR A 108 -23.12 -31.36 -14.70
C THR A 108 -23.96 -31.46 -15.96
N LEU A 109 -23.65 -32.45 -16.81
CA LEU A 109 -24.38 -32.76 -18.03
C LEU A 109 -25.70 -33.49 -17.69
N LEU A 110 -26.64 -33.52 -18.63
CA LEU A 110 -27.96 -34.15 -18.44
C LEU A 110 -27.88 -35.66 -18.15
N ASP A 111 -26.83 -36.34 -18.61
CA ASP A 111 -26.55 -37.75 -18.37
C ASP A 111 -25.82 -38.02 -17.04
N GLY A 112 -25.59 -36.98 -16.23
CA GLY A 112 -24.81 -37.06 -14.99
C GLY A 112 -23.30 -36.96 -15.19
N GLY A 113 -22.81 -36.80 -16.42
CA GLY A 113 -21.40 -36.54 -16.70
C GLY A 113 -20.95 -35.15 -16.25
N ILE A 114 -19.63 -34.92 -16.23
CA ILE A 114 -19.03 -33.62 -15.87
C ILE A 114 -18.47 -32.95 -17.12
N ASN A 115 -18.84 -31.69 -17.34
CA ASN A 115 -18.18 -30.81 -18.30
C ASN A 115 -16.86 -30.31 -17.69
N GLU A 116 -15.78 -31.05 -17.95
CA GLU A 116 -14.45 -30.76 -17.38
C GLU A 116 -13.91 -29.38 -17.77
N ASP A 117 -14.22 -28.87 -18.96
CA ASP A 117 -13.78 -27.54 -19.38
C ASP A 117 -14.45 -26.44 -18.56
N THR A 118 -15.76 -26.55 -18.34
CA THR A 118 -16.53 -25.58 -17.54
C THR A 118 -16.12 -25.64 -16.08
N LYS A 119 -15.91 -26.86 -15.55
CA LYS A 119 -15.39 -27.06 -14.20
C LYS A 119 -14.00 -26.42 -14.09
N LYS A 120 -13.07 -26.77 -14.98
CA LYS A 120 -11.70 -26.23 -14.98
C LYS A 120 -11.68 -24.71 -15.06
N ASP A 121 -12.48 -24.09 -15.95
CA ASP A 121 -12.59 -22.63 -16.05
C ASP A 121 -13.08 -21.99 -14.74
N PHE A 122 -14.09 -22.59 -14.10
CA PHE A 122 -14.56 -22.10 -12.81
C PHE A 122 -13.47 -22.14 -11.75
N PHE A 123 -12.79 -23.28 -11.58
CA PHE A 123 -11.70 -23.40 -10.61
C PHE A 123 -10.60 -22.39 -10.92
N GLN A 124 -10.22 -22.25 -12.18
CA GLN A 124 -9.20 -21.31 -12.64
C GLN A 124 -9.56 -19.86 -12.28
N ARG A 125 -10.82 -19.44 -12.42
CA ARG A 125 -11.26 -18.06 -12.06
C ARG A 125 -11.32 -17.81 -10.56
N HIS A 126 -11.46 -18.87 -9.77
CA HIS A 126 -11.55 -18.82 -8.31
C HIS A 126 -10.23 -19.17 -7.61
N HIS A 127 -9.18 -19.42 -8.37
CA HIS A 127 -7.88 -19.79 -7.87
C HIS A 127 -6.97 -18.57 -7.70
N ASN A 128 -6.17 -18.55 -6.63
CA ASN A 128 -5.04 -17.66 -6.42
C ASN A 128 -3.76 -18.48 -6.50
N GLY A 129 -2.93 -18.20 -7.51
CA GLY A 129 -1.70 -18.91 -7.74
C GLY A 129 -0.60 -18.60 -6.72
N THR A 130 0.35 -19.53 -6.64
CA THR A 130 1.54 -19.42 -5.81
C THR A 130 2.49 -18.34 -6.34
N ASP A 131 2.96 -17.48 -5.43
CA ASP A 131 3.98 -16.45 -5.69
C ASP A 131 3.70 -15.59 -6.95
N TYR A 132 2.42 -15.48 -7.34
CA TYR A 132 1.95 -14.67 -8.46
C TYR A 132 2.53 -15.07 -9.82
N VAL A 133 2.94 -16.33 -9.96
CA VAL A 133 3.63 -16.86 -11.15
C VAL A 133 2.66 -17.55 -12.09
N GLU A 134 1.70 -18.29 -11.55
CA GLU A 134 0.97 -19.29 -12.33
C GLU A 134 -0.35 -18.76 -12.89
N ASP A 135 -1.08 -17.97 -12.12
CA ASP A 135 -2.36 -17.36 -12.53
C ASP A 135 -2.80 -16.19 -11.63
N ASN A 136 -4.09 -16.09 -11.30
CA ASN A 136 -4.68 -14.94 -10.66
C ASN A 136 -4.02 -14.64 -9.31
N PHE A 137 -4.14 -13.38 -8.90
CA PHE A 137 -3.71 -12.94 -7.57
C PHE A 137 -4.80 -12.13 -6.88
N TRP A 138 -4.87 -12.24 -5.56
CA TRP A 138 -5.74 -11.37 -4.76
C TRP A 138 -5.21 -9.93 -4.72
N CYS A 139 -6.08 -8.98 -5.08
CA CYS A 139 -5.88 -7.56 -4.79
C CYS A 139 -6.88 -7.09 -3.73
N GLY A 140 -6.39 -6.75 -2.54
CA GLY A 140 -7.24 -6.30 -1.43
C GLY A 140 -7.85 -4.92 -1.63
N PHE A 141 -7.23 -4.06 -2.45
CA PHE A 141 -7.81 -2.75 -2.82
C PHE A 141 -8.95 -2.87 -3.83
N CYS A 142 -8.96 -3.94 -4.63
CA CYS A 142 -10.04 -4.25 -5.55
C CYS A 142 -11.04 -5.26 -4.97
N ALA A 143 -10.72 -5.88 -3.82
CA ALA A 143 -11.42 -7.00 -3.23
C ALA A 143 -11.76 -8.12 -4.24
N LYS A 144 -10.83 -8.46 -5.14
CA LYS A 144 -11.05 -9.47 -6.19
C LYS A 144 -9.78 -10.22 -6.57
N LEU A 145 -9.96 -11.38 -7.19
CA LEU A 145 -8.90 -12.10 -7.91
C LEU A 145 -8.68 -11.42 -9.27
N ILE A 146 -7.46 -10.95 -9.49
CA ILE A 146 -7.04 -10.32 -10.75
C ILE A 146 -6.45 -11.40 -11.64
N ALA A 147 -7.05 -11.59 -12.81
CA ALA A 147 -6.56 -12.58 -13.75
C ALA A 147 -5.20 -12.23 -14.32
N ILE A 148 -4.29 -13.20 -14.35
CA ILE A 148 -3.07 -13.16 -15.12
C ILE A 148 -3.33 -13.94 -16.42
N PRO A 149 -3.29 -13.29 -17.59
CA PRO A 149 -3.48 -14.00 -18.86
C PRO A 149 -2.46 -15.13 -19.00
N THR A 150 -2.88 -16.27 -19.56
CA THR A 150 -2.05 -17.48 -19.68
C THR A 150 -0.73 -17.19 -20.41
N GLU A 151 -0.74 -16.29 -21.39
CA GLU A 151 0.43 -15.85 -22.16
C GLU A 151 1.39 -14.94 -21.38
N MET A 152 0.98 -14.47 -20.21
CA MET A 152 1.75 -13.61 -19.30
C MET A 152 2.13 -14.31 -18.00
N THR A 153 1.93 -15.63 -17.90
CA THR A 153 2.38 -16.42 -16.74
C THR A 153 3.90 -16.40 -16.59
N GLY A 154 4.42 -16.84 -15.44
CA GLY A 154 5.84 -16.78 -15.12
C GLY A 154 6.27 -15.41 -14.58
N ARG A 155 7.48 -14.95 -14.99
CA ARG A 155 8.05 -13.66 -14.55
C ARG A 155 7.17 -12.45 -14.91
N ARG A 156 6.43 -12.52 -16.02
CA ARG A 156 5.52 -11.45 -16.46
C ARG A 156 4.29 -11.34 -15.54
N GLY A 157 3.87 -12.43 -14.92
CA GLY A 157 2.75 -12.47 -13.98
C GLY A 157 3.05 -11.67 -12.71
N LYS A 158 4.24 -11.89 -12.15
CA LYS A 158 4.74 -11.08 -11.02
C LYS A 158 4.73 -9.59 -11.33
N GLU A 159 5.16 -9.21 -12.55
CA GLU A 159 5.15 -7.82 -12.98
C GLU A 159 3.73 -7.24 -13.08
N ILE A 160 2.74 -8.02 -13.54
CA ILE A 160 1.33 -7.60 -13.56
C ILE A 160 0.84 -7.27 -12.15
N ARG A 161 1.08 -8.14 -11.16
CA ARG A 161 0.70 -7.85 -9.78
C ARG A 161 1.38 -6.58 -9.26
N VAL A 162 2.70 -6.51 -9.40
CA VAL A 162 3.49 -5.38 -8.88
C VAL A 162 3.00 -4.08 -9.51
N ASN A 163 2.73 -4.06 -10.81
CA ASN A 163 2.19 -2.89 -11.51
C ASN A 163 0.79 -2.52 -11.00
N HIS A 164 -0.10 -3.51 -10.90
CA HIS A 164 -1.49 -3.32 -10.47
C HIS A 164 -1.57 -2.73 -9.07
N VAL A 165 -0.86 -3.30 -8.10
CA VAL A 165 -0.87 -2.82 -6.72
C VAL A 165 -0.11 -1.50 -6.58
N ALA A 166 1.00 -1.31 -7.31
CA ALA A 166 1.71 -0.03 -7.32
C ALA A 166 0.86 1.14 -7.83
N ASP A 167 -0.06 0.88 -8.78
CA ASP A 167 -0.98 1.89 -9.27
C ASP A 167 -1.96 2.36 -8.18
N HIS A 168 -2.45 1.45 -7.32
CA HIS A 168 -3.26 1.83 -6.16
C HIS A 168 -2.50 2.75 -5.20
N PHE A 169 -1.24 2.45 -4.91
CA PHE A 169 -0.41 3.29 -4.02
C PHE A 169 -0.04 4.64 -4.65
N HIS A 170 0.34 4.65 -5.93
CA HIS A 170 0.95 5.83 -6.54
C HIS A 170 -0.04 6.73 -7.29
N LYS A 171 -0.97 6.13 -8.04
CA LYS A 171 -1.94 6.88 -8.86
C LYS A 171 -3.20 7.19 -8.06
N GLU A 172 -3.73 6.19 -7.35
CA GLU A 172 -4.93 6.35 -6.54
C GLU A 172 -4.65 6.85 -5.11
N GLN A 173 -3.38 6.83 -4.68
CA GLN A 173 -2.94 7.26 -3.34
C GLN A 173 -3.68 6.56 -2.20
N LYS A 174 -3.99 5.27 -2.38
CA LYS A 174 -4.64 4.46 -1.34
C LYS A 174 -3.67 4.16 -0.20
N ASP A 175 -4.16 4.33 1.03
CA ASP A 175 -3.48 3.86 2.23
C ASP A 175 -3.70 2.34 2.37
N ILE A 176 -2.68 1.62 2.85
CA ILE A 176 -2.74 0.16 3.06
C ILE A 176 -3.89 -0.25 3.97
N ARG A 177 -4.37 0.63 4.85
CA ARG A 177 -5.51 0.38 5.72
C ARG A 177 -6.80 0.05 4.99
N LEU A 178 -6.90 0.44 3.72
CA LEU A 178 -8.01 0.10 2.83
C LEU A 178 -7.89 -1.30 2.22
N TRP A 179 -6.82 -2.05 2.50
CA TRP A 179 -6.61 -3.39 1.95
C TRP A 179 -7.51 -4.43 2.63
N VAL A 180 -8.45 -4.98 1.88
CA VAL A 180 -9.31 -6.08 2.33
C VAL A 180 -8.55 -7.40 2.28
N LYS A 181 -8.46 -8.10 3.42
CA LYS A 181 -7.91 -9.48 3.47
C LYS A 181 -8.84 -10.45 2.75
N TYR A 182 -8.28 -11.40 2.01
CA TYR A 182 -9.06 -12.41 1.29
C TYR A 182 -9.92 -13.26 2.24
N SER A 183 -9.41 -13.56 3.44
CA SER A 183 -10.06 -14.43 4.43
C SER A 183 -11.34 -13.87 5.04
N VAL A 184 -11.55 -12.56 4.96
CA VAL A 184 -12.76 -11.89 5.48
C VAL A 184 -13.72 -11.46 4.37
N CYS A 185 -13.29 -11.59 3.11
CA CYS A 185 -14.03 -11.09 1.96
C CYS A 185 -15.02 -12.14 1.44
N ASN A 186 -16.30 -11.77 1.41
CA ASN A 186 -17.32 -12.48 0.66
C ASN A 186 -17.36 -11.92 -0.76
N LEU A 187 -17.05 -12.72 -1.79
CA LEU A 187 -16.97 -12.21 -3.17
C LEU A 187 -18.32 -11.74 -3.73
N ALA A 188 -19.44 -12.18 -3.14
CA ALA A 188 -20.77 -11.67 -3.48
C ALA A 188 -21.06 -10.31 -2.82
N GLU A 189 -20.26 -9.89 -1.83
CA GLU A 189 -20.43 -8.64 -1.07
C GLU A 189 -19.18 -7.75 -1.12
N THR A 190 -18.41 -7.78 -2.22
CA THR A 190 -17.13 -7.05 -2.31
C THR A 190 -17.25 -5.55 -2.06
N SER A 191 -18.29 -4.90 -2.60
CA SER A 191 -18.56 -3.48 -2.35
C SER A 191 -18.73 -3.17 -0.86
N LYS A 192 -19.43 -4.06 -0.12
CA LYS A 192 -19.61 -3.94 1.33
C LYS A 192 -18.29 -4.15 2.08
N ALA A 193 -17.45 -5.09 1.65
CA ALA A 193 -16.13 -5.28 2.25
C ALA A 193 -15.22 -4.04 2.09
N LEU A 194 -15.23 -3.43 0.89
CA LEU A 194 -14.50 -2.19 0.62
C LEU A 194 -15.07 -1.00 1.42
N GLU A 195 -16.40 -0.93 1.56
CA GLU A 195 -17.08 0.08 2.38
C GLU A 195 -16.67 0.01 3.85
N VAL A 196 -16.65 -1.20 4.42
CA VAL A 196 -16.22 -1.44 5.80
C VAL A 196 -14.77 -1.03 6.00
N ALA A 197 -13.87 -1.41 5.07
CA ALA A 197 -12.47 -1.00 5.14
C ALA A 197 -12.31 0.52 5.12
N ARG A 198 -13.07 1.21 4.25
CA ARG A 198 -13.07 2.68 4.19
C ARG A 198 -13.60 3.31 5.48
N THR A 199 -14.73 2.84 5.99
CA THR A 199 -15.32 3.35 7.23
C THR A 199 -14.38 3.19 8.42
N ASN A 200 -13.71 2.04 8.52
CA ASN A 200 -12.73 1.80 9.58
C ASN A 200 -11.53 2.74 9.47
N TYR A 201 -11.01 2.92 8.25
CA TYR A 201 -9.92 3.87 7.99
C TYR A 201 -10.29 5.30 8.38
N GLU A 202 -11.47 5.78 7.95
CA GLU A 202 -11.96 7.13 8.29
C GLU A 202 -12.11 7.31 9.79
N ARG A 203 -12.63 6.29 10.51
CA ARG A 203 -12.71 6.30 11.97
C ARG A 203 -11.34 6.42 12.63
N GLU A 204 -10.35 5.64 12.18
CA GLU A 204 -8.99 5.70 12.72
C GLU A 204 -8.33 7.06 12.49
N ILE A 205 -8.51 7.65 11.30
CA ILE A 205 -7.98 8.99 11.00
C ILE A 205 -8.62 10.04 11.91
N ASN A 206 -9.95 10.03 12.03
CA ASN A 206 -10.65 10.99 12.89
C ASN A 206 -10.23 10.89 14.36
N LEU A 207 -9.95 9.70 14.86
CA LEU A 207 -9.44 9.52 16.22
C LEU A 207 -8.04 10.14 16.39
N LEU A 208 -7.15 9.93 15.43
CA LEU A 208 -5.80 10.52 15.45
C LEU A 208 -5.85 12.05 15.36
N ASP A 209 -6.72 12.61 14.51
CA ASP A 209 -6.88 14.06 14.38
C ASP A 209 -7.40 14.68 15.69
N ASN A 210 -8.39 14.05 16.34
CA ASN A 210 -8.88 14.48 17.64
C ASN A 210 -7.79 14.41 18.74
N GLU A 211 -6.98 13.34 18.77
CA GLU A 211 -5.86 13.22 19.70
C GLU A 211 -4.82 14.33 19.48
N LEU A 212 -4.52 14.67 18.23
CA LEU A 212 -3.61 15.76 17.89
C LEU A 212 -4.17 17.13 18.31
N GLU A 213 -5.47 17.36 18.12
CA GLU A 213 -6.14 18.59 18.59
C GLU A 213 -6.08 18.73 20.11
N ILE A 214 -6.31 17.65 20.87
CA ILE A 214 -6.18 17.65 22.33
C ILE A 214 -4.74 17.98 22.74
N LEU A 215 -3.75 17.38 22.07
CA LEU A 215 -2.33 17.67 22.34
C LEU A 215 -1.95 19.11 22.01
N ASP A 216 -2.52 19.71 20.96
CA ASP A 216 -2.27 21.11 20.61
C ASP A 216 -2.91 22.07 21.63
N GLN A 217 -4.13 21.77 22.08
CA GLN A 217 -4.79 22.51 23.16
C GLN A 217 -4.00 22.44 24.48
N GLN A 218 -3.42 21.27 24.81
CA GLN A 218 -2.54 21.11 25.97
C GLN A 218 -1.20 21.84 25.82
N ARG A 219 -0.75 22.10 24.59
CA ARG A 219 0.49 22.85 24.29
C ARG A 219 0.29 24.37 24.23
N GLN A 220 -0.94 24.88 24.33
CA GLN A 220 -1.18 26.31 24.48
C GLN A 220 -0.65 26.78 25.85
N LEU A 221 0.65 27.04 25.92
CA LEU A 221 1.28 27.84 26.96
C LEU A 221 0.59 29.22 27.00
N PRO A 222 0.39 29.82 28.19
CA PRO A 222 -0.20 31.15 28.27
C PRO A 222 0.64 32.15 27.45
N PRO A 223 0.02 33.24 26.95
CA PRO A 223 0.73 34.25 26.18
C PRO A 223 1.97 34.70 26.93
N ILE A 224 3.14 34.71 26.27
CA ILE A 224 4.43 35.11 26.87
C ILE A 224 4.35 36.48 27.59
N LYS A 225 3.40 37.32 27.20
CA LYS A 225 3.14 38.65 27.77
C LYS A 225 2.64 38.63 29.22
N ASP A 226 2.08 37.52 29.70
CA ASP A 226 1.55 37.41 31.07
C ASP A 226 2.53 36.74 32.06
N ILE A 227 3.68 36.24 31.58
CA ILE A 227 4.71 35.62 32.43
C ILE A 227 5.79 36.64 32.83
N PHE A 228 6.04 37.66 32.00
CA PHE A 228 7.04 38.69 32.28
C PHE A 228 6.35 40.02 32.55
N GLY A 229 6.24 40.39 33.84
CA GLY A 229 6.09 41.79 34.25
C GLY A 229 7.23 42.67 33.72
N PRO A 230 7.19 44.00 33.92
CA PRO A 230 8.12 44.93 33.27
C PRO A 230 9.58 44.49 33.48
N VAL A 231 10.24 44.18 32.36
CA VAL A 231 11.55 43.52 32.31
C VAL A 231 12.65 44.54 32.60
N GLU A 232 13.24 44.46 33.80
CA GLU A 232 14.62 44.90 34.02
C GLU A 232 15.57 44.02 33.17
N PRO A 233 16.64 44.57 32.56
CA PRO A 233 17.47 43.84 31.61
C PRO A 233 18.14 42.61 32.26
N PHE A 234 17.66 41.42 31.87
CA PHE A 234 18.14 40.13 32.37
C PHE A 234 19.52 39.76 31.81
N SER A 235 20.43 39.36 32.70
CA SER A 235 21.76 38.84 32.37
C SER A 235 21.69 37.38 31.89
N ALA A 236 22.38 37.07 30.79
CA ALA A 236 22.32 35.82 30.03
C ALA A 236 23.09 34.64 30.67
N SER A 237 22.88 34.36 31.96
CA SER A 237 23.65 33.33 32.69
C SER A 237 22.82 32.23 33.34
N SER A 238 21.50 32.16 33.10
CA SER A 238 20.61 31.32 33.92
C SER A 238 19.52 30.57 33.16
N LEU A 239 19.80 30.06 31.95
CA LEU A 239 18.91 29.09 31.29
C LEU A 239 19.45 27.66 31.42
N GLY A 240 18.86 26.91 32.34
CA GLY A 240 18.95 25.46 32.38
C GLY A 240 18.34 24.82 31.13
N SER A 241 18.92 23.71 30.71
CA SER A 241 18.51 22.89 29.57
C SER A 241 17.04 22.47 29.64
N SER A 242 16.21 22.96 28.71
CA SER A 242 14.84 22.48 28.50
C SER A 242 14.86 21.09 27.83
N PRO A 243 14.16 20.08 28.37
CA PRO A 243 14.06 18.77 27.74
C PRO A 243 12.90 18.77 26.74
N VAL A 244 13.13 18.18 25.57
CA VAL A 244 12.12 17.89 24.52
C VAL A 244 11.84 19.03 23.54
N ALA A 245 12.85 19.40 22.76
CA ALA A 245 12.59 19.77 21.36
C ALA A 245 12.50 18.47 20.54
N PRO A 246 11.47 18.24 19.70
CA PRO A 246 11.48 17.09 18.80
C PRO A 246 12.66 17.25 17.82
N ASP A 247 13.51 16.23 17.70
CA ASP A 247 14.60 16.19 16.73
C ASP A 247 14.01 16.10 15.31
N PHE A 248 13.70 17.26 14.71
CA PHE A 248 13.25 17.33 13.33
C PHE A 248 14.44 17.20 12.39
N TRP A 249 14.50 16.11 11.63
CA TRP A 249 15.56 15.87 10.65
C TRP A 249 15.13 16.29 9.22
N ILE A 250 15.90 17.20 8.62
CA ILE A 250 15.76 17.63 7.22
C ILE A 250 16.88 17.00 6.41
N CYS A 251 16.53 16.24 5.37
CA CYS A 251 17.55 15.63 4.51
C CYS A 251 18.33 16.68 3.69
N CYS A 252 19.56 16.39 3.31
CA CYS A 252 20.42 17.34 2.58
C CYS A 252 19.82 17.84 1.26
N GLU A 253 19.01 17.02 0.57
CA GLU A 253 18.35 17.41 -0.68
C GLU A 253 17.13 18.32 -0.44
N CYS A 254 16.37 18.13 0.66
CA CYS A 254 15.35 19.06 1.13
C CYS A 254 15.97 20.39 1.58
N GLN A 255 17.09 20.35 2.31
CA GLN A 255 17.80 21.55 2.73
C GLN A 255 18.27 22.38 1.53
N HIS A 256 18.85 21.73 0.52
CA HIS A 256 19.26 22.39 -0.71
C HIS A 256 18.07 22.91 -1.52
N LEU A 257 16.94 22.20 -1.53
CA LEU A 257 15.71 22.69 -2.16
C LEU A 257 15.14 23.91 -1.43
N ALA A 258 15.13 23.92 -0.10
CA ALA A 258 14.66 25.04 0.71
C ALA A 258 15.51 26.30 0.49
N GLN A 259 16.85 26.14 0.45
CA GLN A 259 17.78 27.25 0.17
C GLN A 259 17.59 27.88 -1.22
N ASN A 260 17.22 27.07 -2.22
CA ASN A 260 17.09 27.53 -3.61
C ASN A 260 15.64 27.79 -4.05
N ARG A 261 14.66 27.45 -3.22
CA ARG A 261 13.22 27.61 -3.50
C ARG A 261 12.50 28.03 -2.21
N PRO A 262 12.40 29.33 -1.91
CA PRO A 262 11.86 29.83 -0.64
C PRO A 262 10.39 29.45 -0.37
N ASN A 263 9.64 29.03 -1.39
CA ASN A 263 8.24 28.57 -1.26
C ASN A 263 8.10 27.03 -1.31
N PHE A 264 9.18 26.26 -1.15
CA PHE A 264 9.11 24.81 -1.21
C PHE A 264 8.72 24.23 0.15
N VAL A 265 7.48 23.72 0.26
CA VAL A 265 7.02 22.97 1.45
C VAL A 265 7.76 21.65 1.51
N TYR A 266 8.60 21.46 2.54
CA TYR A 266 9.27 20.19 2.83
C TYR A 266 8.39 19.33 3.73
N VAL A 267 8.32 18.03 3.44
CA VAL A 267 7.69 17.06 4.33
C VAL A 267 8.72 16.69 5.40
N MET A 268 8.53 17.18 6.62
CA MET A 268 9.32 16.80 7.79
C MET A 268 8.96 15.35 8.14
N ASN A 269 9.94 14.45 8.14
CA ASN A 269 9.75 13.10 8.67
C ASN A 269 9.99 13.15 10.19
N LEU A 270 9.04 12.62 10.97
CA LEU A 270 9.22 12.26 12.38
C LEU A 270 9.97 10.91 12.48
N GLY A 271 11.13 10.79 11.82
CA GLY A 271 11.89 9.54 11.73
C GLY A 271 13.19 9.59 12.54
N LYS A 272 13.65 8.44 13.04
CA LYS A 272 14.96 8.29 13.68
C LYS A 272 16.07 8.25 12.61
N GLU A 273 17.27 8.75 12.91
CA GLU A 273 18.43 8.79 11.99
C GLU A 273 18.74 7.44 11.32
N SER A 274 18.41 6.32 11.98
CA SER A 274 18.61 4.95 11.50
C SER A 274 17.75 4.54 10.30
N GLU A 275 16.74 5.33 9.91
CA GLU A 275 15.79 4.99 8.83
C GLU A 275 16.18 5.54 7.45
N CYS A 276 17.32 6.23 7.34
CA CYS A 276 17.84 6.68 6.04
C CYS A 276 18.36 5.48 5.23
N THR A 277 17.53 4.92 4.35
CA THR A 277 17.91 3.79 3.47
C THR A 277 18.64 4.22 2.20
N SER A 278 19.11 5.46 2.10
CA SER A 278 19.86 5.89 0.92
C SER A 278 21.30 5.34 1.02
N ASN A 279 21.61 4.33 0.21
CA ASN A 279 22.98 3.83 0.04
C ASN A 279 23.95 4.90 -0.52
N GLU A 280 23.47 6.11 -0.84
CA GLU A 280 24.30 7.23 -1.27
C GLU A 280 24.97 7.96 -0.10
N HIS A 281 24.55 7.70 1.14
CA HIS A 281 25.16 8.27 2.35
C HIS A 281 25.33 7.17 3.40
N PRO A 282 26.55 6.60 3.54
CA PRO A 282 26.95 5.94 4.78
C PRO A 282 26.65 6.90 5.94
N ALA A 283 26.13 6.38 7.05
CA ALA A 283 25.88 7.11 8.28
C ALA A 283 26.87 8.28 8.45
N HIS A 284 26.35 9.51 8.49
CA HIS A 284 27.08 10.76 8.26
C HIS A 284 28.41 10.88 9.04
N SER A 285 29.49 10.34 8.49
CA SER A 285 30.84 10.86 8.66
C SER A 285 31.15 11.71 7.42
N ARG A 286 30.74 12.98 7.50
CA ARG A 286 31.10 14.10 6.61
C ARG A 286 30.78 13.90 5.11
N CYS A 287 29.64 14.45 4.68
CA CYS A 287 29.39 14.71 3.26
C CYS A 287 30.33 15.85 2.78
N PRO A 288 31.18 15.63 1.75
CA PRO A 288 32.13 16.64 1.27
C PRO A 288 31.49 17.82 0.53
N ARG A 289 30.15 17.80 0.32
CA ARG A 289 29.35 18.94 -0.16
C ARG A 289 28.61 19.69 0.96
N CYS A 290 28.70 19.22 2.20
CA CYS A 290 28.15 19.87 3.38
C CYS A 290 29.29 20.38 4.25
N SER A 291 29.57 21.68 4.20
CA SER A 291 30.42 22.35 5.19
C SER A 291 29.69 22.60 6.52
N ILE A 292 28.52 21.98 6.74
CA ILE A 292 27.77 22.14 7.98
C ILE A 292 28.03 20.92 8.84
N ALA A 293 28.97 21.13 9.76
CA ALA A 293 29.27 20.27 10.88
C ALA A 293 28.00 20.02 11.74
N ARG A 294 28.05 18.96 12.54
CA ARG A 294 27.34 18.88 13.82
C ARG A 294 27.54 20.21 14.59
N SER A 295 26.61 21.16 14.45
CA SER A 295 26.40 22.33 15.32
C SER A 295 25.79 23.49 14.51
N GLN A 296 24.47 23.54 14.36
CA GLN A 296 23.78 24.83 14.15
C GLN A 296 22.48 24.97 14.97
N PHE A 297 22.42 24.25 16.09
CA PHE A 297 21.61 24.63 17.27
C PHE A 297 22.50 24.80 18.51
N SER A 298 23.72 25.28 18.28
CA SER A 298 24.63 25.67 19.35
C SER A 298 25.25 27.02 18.97
N ASN A 299 24.77 28.05 19.67
CA ASN A 299 25.37 29.36 19.90
C ASN A 299 25.56 30.30 18.69
N VAL A 300 24.58 31.18 18.52
CA VAL A 300 24.84 32.63 18.46
C VAL A 300 24.40 33.10 19.86
N LEU A 301 25.24 33.49 20.81
CA LEU A 301 26.57 34.10 20.81
C LEU A 301 27.59 33.28 21.63
#